data_AF-B7HP51-F1
#
_entry.id   AF-B7HP51-F1
#
_cell.length_a   1.000
_cell.length_b   1.000
_cell.length_c   1.000
_cell.angle_alpha   90.00
_cell.angle_beta   90.00
_cell.angle_gamma   90.00
#
_symmetry.space_group_name_H-M   'P 1'
#
loop_
_entity.id
_entity.type
_entity.pdbx_description
1 polymer ?
#
loop_
_entity_poly.entity_id
_entity_poly.type
_entity_poly.pdbx_seq_one_letter_code
_entity_poly.pdbx_strand_id
1 'polypeptide(L)'
;MNEIKYRIYGKENRIMYSWEEILNFDSLKDTLKNGGKEDQYYSPLLPYTGIKDKNGKEIYVGDILKGPTLYETPENTATTYSHWKVTYGNCSFYLGDSPIDEDIDWVSEECEVVGNVYENPELLMKVFKMNDYDWVAAKNEEEAKNFYEEFIDREEIEEYFVGEVSLKDKMHISIDELPDEEQRVATIEPVIHRGGETCVLRSFEWVIKRDNITNPCIIASTEY
;
A
#
# COMPACT_ATOMS: atom_id res chain seq x y z
N MET A 1 -30.17 10.00 -7.29
CA MET A 1 -30.11 8.56 -7.58
C MET A 1 -28.66 8.29 -7.90
N ASN A 2 -27.92 7.61 -7.03
CA ASN A 2 -26.51 7.35 -7.30
C ASN A 2 -26.40 6.39 -8.49
N GLU A 3 -25.49 6.66 -9.39
CA GLU A 3 -25.21 5.77 -10.51
C GLU A 3 -24.73 4.42 -9.99
N ILE A 4 -25.28 3.34 -10.51
CA ILE A 4 -24.85 1.99 -10.16
C ILE A 4 -23.76 1.59 -11.15
N LYS A 5 -22.52 1.53 -10.66
CA LYS A 5 -21.33 1.14 -11.40
C LYS A 5 -20.49 0.20 -10.56
N TYR A 6 -19.79 -0.71 -11.22
CA TYR A 6 -18.87 -1.65 -10.58
C TYR A 6 -17.58 -1.78 -11.39
N ARG A 7 -16.50 -2.19 -10.71
CA ARG A 7 -15.30 -2.76 -11.33
C ARG A 7 -15.18 -4.23 -10.90
N ILE A 8 -14.40 -5.00 -11.64
CA ILE A 8 -14.03 -6.36 -11.25
C ILE A 8 -12.60 -6.65 -11.67
N TYR A 9 -11.82 -7.27 -10.78
CA TYR A 9 -10.44 -7.64 -11.08
C TYR A 9 -10.37 -9.07 -11.59
N GLY A 10 -9.79 -9.27 -12.78
CA GLY A 10 -9.49 -10.58 -13.33
C GLY A 10 -8.10 -11.05 -12.88
N LYS A 11 -8.05 -12.13 -12.11
CA LYS A 11 -6.83 -12.66 -11.46
C LYS A 11 -5.86 -13.31 -12.44
N GLU A 12 -6.37 -13.95 -13.49
CA GLU A 12 -5.55 -14.63 -14.50
C GLU A 12 -4.75 -13.63 -15.34
N ASN A 13 -5.44 -12.62 -15.90
CA ASN A 13 -4.82 -11.61 -16.75
C ASN A 13 -4.26 -10.42 -15.97
N ARG A 14 -4.58 -10.32 -14.67
CA ARG A 14 -4.24 -9.19 -13.78
C ARG A 14 -4.74 -7.84 -14.32
N ILE A 15 -6.00 -7.81 -14.75
CA ILE A 15 -6.65 -6.63 -15.33
C ILE A 15 -7.83 -6.21 -14.47
N MET A 16 -7.93 -4.90 -14.20
CA MET A 16 -9.14 -4.29 -13.65
C MET A 16 -10.12 -3.92 -14.78
N TYR A 17 -11.24 -4.63 -14.87
CA TYR A 17 -12.30 -4.33 -15.84
C TYR A 17 -13.21 -3.22 -15.30
N SER A 18 -13.44 -2.21 -16.13
CA SER A 18 -14.39 -1.11 -15.90
C SER A 18 -15.85 -1.55 -16.05
N TRP A 19 -16.77 -0.69 -15.59
CA TRP A 19 -18.20 -0.95 -15.72
C TRP A 19 -18.63 -1.20 -17.17
N GLU A 20 -18.15 -0.39 -18.10
CA GLU A 20 -18.47 -0.52 -19.53
C GLU A 20 -17.95 -1.83 -20.12
N GLU A 21 -16.78 -2.30 -19.69
CA GLU A 21 -16.23 -3.59 -20.13
C GLU A 21 -17.04 -4.76 -19.54
N ILE A 22 -17.41 -4.69 -18.27
CA ILE A 22 -18.26 -5.69 -17.61
C ILE A 22 -19.60 -5.84 -18.34
N LEU A 23 -20.22 -4.74 -18.74
CA LEU A 23 -21.50 -4.75 -19.47
C LEU A 23 -21.41 -5.49 -20.81
N ASN A 24 -20.22 -5.65 -21.37
CA ASN A 24 -19.98 -6.36 -22.62
C ASN A 24 -19.56 -7.83 -22.43
N PHE A 25 -19.54 -8.35 -21.20
CA PHE A 25 -19.22 -9.76 -20.96
C PHE A 25 -20.32 -10.69 -21.50
N ASP A 26 -19.92 -11.77 -22.16
CA ASP A 26 -20.83 -12.77 -22.74
C ASP A 26 -21.83 -13.33 -21.71
N SER A 27 -21.42 -13.46 -20.44
CA SER A 27 -22.30 -13.81 -19.33
C SER A 27 -22.35 -12.73 -18.23
N LEU A 28 -22.83 -11.54 -18.60
CA LEU A 28 -23.12 -10.48 -17.63
C LEU A 28 -24.05 -10.96 -16.50
N LYS A 29 -25.09 -11.74 -16.81
CA LYS A 29 -26.07 -12.21 -15.81
C LYS A 29 -25.42 -13.07 -14.73
N ASP A 30 -24.55 -14.00 -15.10
CA ASP A 30 -23.86 -14.86 -14.13
C ASP A 30 -22.82 -14.05 -13.35
N THR A 31 -22.12 -13.14 -14.02
CA THR A 31 -21.18 -12.19 -13.39
C THR A 31 -21.87 -11.39 -12.29
N LEU A 32 -23.05 -10.81 -12.56
CA LEU A 32 -23.80 -10.04 -11.57
C LEU A 32 -24.37 -10.92 -10.45
N LYS A 33 -24.85 -12.13 -10.77
CA LYS A 33 -25.43 -13.06 -9.79
C LYS A 33 -24.40 -13.58 -8.79
N ASN A 34 -23.17 -13.83 -9.25
CA ASN A 34 -22.08 -14.37 -8.43
C ASN A 34 -21.14 -13.30 -7.90
N GLY A 35 -21.22 -12.07 -8.42
CA GLY A 35 -20.29 -10.98 -8.14
C GLY A 35 -20.23 -10.50 -6.69
N GLY A 36 -21.10 -10.98 -5.80
CA GLY A 36 -20.94 -10.76 -4.36
C GLY A 36 -19.85 -11.61 -3.70
N LYS A 37 -19.22 -12.54 -4.44
CA LYS A 37 -18.24 -13.49 -3.90
C LYS A 37 -16.98 -13.50 -4.77
N GLU A 38 -15.85 -13.67 -4.08
CA GLU A 38 -14.58 -13.93 -4.73
C GLU A 38 -14.53 -15.38 -5.23
N ASP A 39 -13.95 -15.60 -6.41
CA ASP A 39 -13.66 -16.93 -6.93
C ASP A 39 -12.22 -17.03 -7.46
N GLN A 40 -11.86 -18.13 -8.12
CA GLN A 40 -10.50 -18.35 -8.62
C GLN A 40 -10.11 -17.44 -9.80
N TYR A 41 -11.08 -16.87 -10.51
CA TYR A 41 -10.86 -16.05 -11.70
C TYR A 41 -11.04 -14.56 -11.43
N TYR A 42 -11.99 -14.21 -10.56
CA TYR A 42 -12.40 -12.83 -10.35
C TYR A 42 -12.47 -12.45 -8.87
N SER A 43 -12.23 -11.17 -8.59
CA SER A 43 -12.62 -10.54 -7.33
C SER A 43 -14.15 -10.47 -7.21
N PRO A 44 -14.69 -10.14 -6.01
CA PRO A 44 -16.04 -9.60 -5.93
C PRO A 44 -16.17 -8.33 -6.79
N LEU A 45 -17.41 -7.98 -7.15
CA LEU A 45 -17.75 -6.70 -7.75
C LEU A 45 -17.43 -5.59 -6.75
N LEU A 46 -16.70 -4.60 -7.23
CA LEU A 46 -16.22 -3.47 -6.46
C LEU A 46 -17.13 -2.28 -6.77
N PRO A 47 -18.05 -1.89 -5.87
CA PRO A 47 -19.00 -0.83 -6.15
C PRO A 47 -18.32 0.55 -6.21
N TYR A 48 -18.84 1.39 -7.10
CA TYR A 48 -18.60 2.83 -7.11
C TYR A 48 -19.17 3.46 -5.83
N THR A 49 -18.42 4.36 -5.20
CA THR A 49 -18.87 5.04 -3.97
C THR A 49 -19.91 6.12 -4.22
N GLY A 50 -20.03 6.61 -5.46
CA GLY A 50 -20.80 7.81 -5.78
C GLY A 50 -19.96 9.10 -5.78
N ILE A 51 -18.68 9.02 -5.40
CA ILE A 51 -17.80 10.15 -5.13
C ILE A 51 -16.63 10.16 -6.12
N LYS A 52 -16.15 11.35 -6.47
CA LYS A 52 -14.97 11.55 -7.31
C LYS A 52 -13.87 12.20 -6.50
N ASP A 53 -12.62 11.86 -6.82
CA ASP A 53 -11.44 12.49 -6.24
C ASP A 53 -11.21 13.92 -6.79
N LYS A 54 -10.15 14.59 -6.33
CA LYS A 54 -9.81 15.96 -6.75
C LYS A 54 -9.58 16.15 -8.25
N ASN A 55 -9.28 15.05 -8.96
CA ASN A 55 -9.05 15.04 -10.40
C ASN A 55 -10.31 14.64 -11.18
N GLY A 56 -11.45 14.45 -10.51
CA GLY A 56 -12.71 14.02 -11.11
C GLY A 56 -12.77 12.52 -11.42
N LYS A 57 -11.81 11.73 -10.93
CA LYS A 57 -11.79 10.28 -11.12
C LYS A 57 -12.73 9.63 -10.11
N GLU A 58 -13.57 8.72 -10.60
CA GLU A 58 -14.51 7.96 -9.78
C GLU A 58 -13.77 7.03 -8.79
N ILE A 59 -14.22 7.05 -7.54
CA ILE A 59 -13.68 6.25 -6.44
C ILE A 59 -14.49 4.97 -6.27
N TYR A 60 -13.83 3.82 -6.25
CA TYR A 60 -14.45 2.50 -6.07
C TYR A 60 -13.93 1.83 -4.81
N VAL A 61 -14.69 0.87 -4.28
CA VAL A 61 -14.18 -0.03 -3.22
C VAL A 61 -12.93 -0.75 -3.71
N GLY A 62 -11.90 -0.80 -2.86
CA GLY A 62 -10.60 -1.35 -3.20
C GLY A 62 -9.61 -0.35 -3.79
N ASP A 63 -10.05 0.87 -4.17
CA ASP A 63 -9.13 1.95 -4.54
C ASP A 63 -8.29 2.38 -3.32
N ILE A 64 -7.09 2.89 -3.60
CA ILE A 64 -6.15 3.46 -2.62
C ILE A 64 -6.06 4.96 -2.90
N LEU A 65 -6.45 5.76 -1.91
CA LEU A 65 -6.42 7.21 -1.98
C LEU A 65 -5.19 7.73 -1.27
N LYS A 66 -4.54 8.72 -1.87
CA LYS A 66 -3.51 9.54 -1.26
C LYS A 66 -4.13 10.88 -0.86
N GLY A 67 -3.98 11.27 0.40
CA GLY A 67 -4.46 12.55 0.91
C GLY A 67 -3.52 13.13 1.98
N PRO A 68 -3.61 14.44 2.25
CA PRO A 68 -2.83 15.07 3.31
C PRO A 68 -3.19 14.50 4.68
N THR A 69 -2.22 14.39 5.59
CA THR A 69 -2.52 13.93 6.96
C THR A 69 -3.22 15.05 7.74
N LEU A 70 -4.39 14.79 8.33
CA LEU A 70 -5.20 15.79 9.03
C LEU A 70 -4.55 16.34 10.31
N TYR A 71 -3.62 15.60 10.91
CA TYR A 71 -2.95 15.97 12.16
C TYR A 71 -1.54 16.54 11.89
N GLU A 72 -1.49 17.75 11.32
CA GLU A 72 -0.23 18.51 11.28
C GLU A 72 0.00 19.20 12.64
N THR A 73 1.11 18.89 13.30
CA THR A 73 1.52 19.60 14.51
C THR A 73 2.18 20.94 14.13
N PRO A 74 2.23 21.94 15.02
CA PRO A 74 2.95 23.20 14.77
C PRO A 74 4.44 23.03 14.42
N GLU A 75 5.01 21.85 14.73
CA GLU A 75 6.40 21.49 14.45
C GLU A 75 6.59 20.91 13.04
N ASN A 76 5.50 20.50 12.37
CA ASN A 76 5.54 20.02 11.00
C ASN A 76 5.69 21.22 10.05
N THR A 77 6.87 21.34 9.46
CA THR A 77 7.18 22.40 8.49
C THR A 77 6.74 22.06 7.05
N ALA A 78 6.20 20.88 6.83
CA ALA A 78 5.72 20.41 5.53
C ALA A 78 4.54 19.44 5.67
N THR A 79 3.62 19.51 4.71
CA THR A 79 2.48 18.59 4.61
C THR A 79 2.95 17.17 4.31
N THR A 80 2.46 16.23 5.12
CA THR A 80 2.67 14.79 4.91
C THR A 80 1.46 14.19 4.22
N TYR A 81 1.67 13.08 3.52
CA TYR A 81 0.61 12.36 2.82
C TYR A 81 0.56 10.93 3.30
N SER A 82 -0.64 10.40 3.40
CA SER A 82 -0.90 9.01 3.76
C SER A 82 -1.74 8.33 2.68
N HIS A 83 -1.69 7.01 2.66
CA HIS A 83 -2.47 6.18 1.75
C HIS A 83 -3.51 5.39 2.53
N TRP A 84 -4.75 5.39 2.04
CA TRP A 84 -5.84 4.67 2.67
C TRP A 84 -6.65 3.87 1.65
N LYS A 85 -7.03 2.67 2.05
CA LYS A 85 -7.90 1.79 1.26
C LYS A 85 -9.35 2.21 1.43
N VAL A 86 -10.09 2.23 0.33
CA VAL A 86 -11.56 2.33 0.34
C VAL A 86 -12.18 0.98 0.62
N THR A 87 -13.05 0.90 1.62
CA THR A 87 -13.79 -0.33 1.98
C THR A 87 -15.28 -0.07 2.08
N TYR A 88 -16.07 -1.15 2.12
CA TYR A 88 -17.51 -1.10 2.34
C TYR A 88 -17.89 -2.07 3.45
N GLY A 89 -18.62 -1.59 4.44
CA GLY A 89 -19.07 -2.35 5.60
C GLY A 89 -20.15 -1.57 6.34
N ASN A 90 -20.94 -2.21 7.21
CA ASN A 90 -21.96 -1.51 8.02
C ASN A 90 -22.86 -0.53 7.24
N CYS A 91 -23.17 -0.86 5.98
CA CYS A 91 -23.95 -0.02 5.06
C CYS A 91 -23.32 1.36 4.71
N SER A 92 -22.02 1.58 4.95
CA SER A 92 -21.30 2.79 4.55
C SER A 92 -19.97 2.46 3.83
N PHE A 93 -19.43 3.46 3.14
CA PHE A 93 -18.08 3.43 2.58
C PHE A 93 -17.11 4.03 3.58
N TYR A 94 -15.93 3.43 3.69
CA TYR A 94 -14.89 3.84 4.63
C TYR A 94 -13.60 4.13 3.90
N LEU A 95 -12.84 5.11 4.40
CA LEU A 95 -11.47 5.39 4.03
C LEU A 95 -10.58 5.10 5.24
N GLY A 96 -9.86 3.98 5.21
CA GLY A 96 -9.28 3.44 6.44
C GLY A 96 -10.39 3.06 7.43
N ASP A 97 -10.34 3.62 8.64
CA ASP A 97 -11.31 3.36 9.71
C ASP A 97 -12.44 4.41 9.81
N SER A 98 -12.41 5.45 8.98
CA SER A 98 -13.37 6.55 9.01
C SER A 98 -14.43 6.44 7.90
N PRO A 99 -15.72 6.68 8.18
CA PRO A 99 -16.76 6.76 7.15
C PRO A 99 -16.48 7.93 6.19
N ILE A 100 -16.59 7.69 4.88
CA ILE A 100 -16.31 8.72 3.85
C ILE A 100 -17.34 9.84 3.87
N ASP A 101 -18.58 9.55 4.24
CA ASP A 101 -19.68 10.50 4.25
C ASP A 101 -19.52 11.60 5.31
N GLU A 102 -18.68 11.39 6.33
CA GLU A 102 -18.33 12.41 7.32
C GLU A 102 -17.38 13.48 6.75
N ASP A 103 -16.53 13.13 5.77
CA ASP A 103 -15.47 13.98 5.22
C ASP A 103 -15.50 14.04 3.67
N ILE A 104 -16.70 13.99 3.08
CA ILE A 104 -16.89 13.89 1.62
C ILE A 104 -16.22 15.02 0.83
N ASP A 105 -16.28 16.25 1.34
CA ASP A 105 -15.68 17.43 0.69
C ASP A 105 -14.16 17.29 0.69
N TRP A 106 -13.58 16.91 1.83
CA TRP A 106 -12.13 16.67 1.94
C TRP A 106 -11.65 15.54 1.02
N VAL A 107 -12.40 14.42 0.95
CA VAL A 107 -12.09 13.33 0.01
C VAL A 107 -12.18 13.81 -1.44
N SER A 108 -13.15 14.67 -1.77
CA SER A 108 -13.36 15.14 -3.14
C SER A 108 -12.40 16.25 -3.56
N GLU A 109 -11.88 17.04 -2.62
CA GLU A 109 -11.05 18.22 -2.92
C GLU A 109 -9.55 17.97 -2.71
N GLU A 110 -9.18 17.09 -1.77
CA GLU A 110 -7.78 16.91 -1.34
C GLU A 110 -7.20 15.53 -1.69
N CYS A 111 -8.04 14.50 -1.80
CA CYS A 111 -7.58 13.14 -2.09
C CYS A 111 -7.45 12.83 -3.58
N GLU A 112 -6.60 11.86 -3.89
CA GLU A 112 -6.35 11.35 -5.24
C GLU A 112 -6.29 9.83 -5.26
N VAL A 113 -6.97 9.20 -6.22
CA VAL A 113 -6.88 7.75 -6.43
C VAL A 113 -5.55 7.43 -7.12
N VAL A 114 -4.60 6.91 -6.34
CA VAL A 114 -3.23 6.59 -6.79
C VAL A 114 -3.03 5.13 -7.21
N GLY A 115 -3.98 4.25 -6.89
CA GLY A 115 -3.92 2.84 -7.23
C GLY A 115 -5.11 2.08 -6.66
N ASN A 116 -5.03 0.76 -6.63
CA ASN A 116 -5.99 -0.11 -5.94
C ASN A 116 -5.27 -1.33 -5.35
N VAL A 117 -5.93 -2.04 -4.43
CA VAL A 117 -5.32 -3.17 -3.71
C VAL A 117 -5.02 -4.41 -4.57
N TYR A 118 -5.47 -4.44 -5.82
CA TYR A 118 -5.22 -5.56 -6.73
C TYR A 118 -4.01 -5.29 -7.63
N GLU A 119 -3.86 -4.05 -8.10
CA GLU A 119 -2.79 -3.65 -9.01
C GLU A 119 -1.61 -2.98 -8.29
N ASN A 120 -1.85 -2.38 -7.12
CA ASN A 120 -0.85 -1.64 -6.33
C ASN A 120 -0.93 -1.92 -4.81
N PRO A 121 -0.95 -3.19 -4.37
CA PRO A 121 -1.02 -3.53 -2.95
C PRO A 121 0.14 -2.97 -2.12
N GLU A 122 1.30 -2.74 -2.74
CA GLU A 122 2.52 -2.22 -2.12
C GLU A 122 2.36 -0.78 -1.58
N LEU A 123 1.40 -0.01 -2.10
CA LEU A 123 1.15 1.37 -1.66
C LEU A 123 0.60 1.48 -0.23
N LEU A 124 0.11 0.38 0.34
CA LEU A 124 -0.35 0.31 1.72
C LEU A 124 0.76 -0.10 2.70
N MET A 125 1.96 -0.44 2.22
CA MET A 125 3.06 -0.85 3.08
C MET A 125 3.71 0.36 3.75
N LYS A 126 4.03 0.17 5.02
CA LYS A 126 4.80 1.07 5.88
C LYS A 126 6.03 0.33 6.39
N VAL A 127 6.96 1.06 6.98
CA VAL A 127 8.14 0.47 7.63
C VAL A 127 8.20 0.92 9.08
N PHE A 128 8.43 -0.04 9.96
CA PHE A 128 8.52 0.16 11.41
C PHE A 128 9.89 -0.26 11.89
N LYS A 129 10.56 0.62 12.64
CA LYS A 129 11.82 0.31 13.30
C LYS A 129 11.50 -0.41 14.61
N MET A 130 11.81 -1.71 14.66
CA MET A 130 11.41 -2.61 15.75
C MET A 130 12.34 -2.51 16.95
N ASN A 131 13.63 -2.33 16.70
CA ASN A 131 14.68 -2.14 17.69
C ASN A 131 15.81 -1.33 17.02
N ASP A 132 17.00 -1.25 17.63
CA ASP A 132 18.12 -0.52 17.04
C ASP A 132 18.68 -1.12 15.74
N TYR A 133 18.33 -2.36 15.44
CA TYR A 133 18.93 -3.14 14.36
C TYR A 133 17.97 -3.56 13.25
N ASP A 134 16.67 -3.65 13.50
CA ASP A 134 15.70 -4.30 12.62
C ASP A 134 14.56 -3.38 12.21
N TRP A 135 14.18 -3.49 10.94
CA TRP A 135 13.05 -2.81 10.33
C TRP A 135 12.11 -3.83 9.72
N VAL A 136 10.83 -3.69 10.02
CA VAL A 136 9.75 -4.55 9.48
C VAL A 136 8.89 -3.72 8.54
N ALA A 137 8.69 -4.22 7.32
CA ALA A 137 7.65 -3.72 6.44
C ALA A 137 6.32 -4.39 6.79
N ALA A 138 5.27 -3.62 7.06
CA ALA A 138 3.90 -4.11 7.32
C ALA A 138 2.87 -3.03 6.98
N LYS A 139 1.56 -3.33 6.98
CA LYS A 139 0.52 -2.32 6.66
C LYS A 139 0.18 -1.44 7.84
N ASN A 140 0.41 -1.92 9.06
CA ASN A 140 0.22 -1.16 10.30
C ASN A 140 1.15 -1.69 11.41
N GLU A 141 1.23 -0.93 12.51
CA GLU A 141 2.10 -1.22 13.64
C GLU A 141 1.79 -2.58 14.28
N GLU A 142 0.51 -2.90 14.49
CA GLU A 142 0.12 -4.15 15.12
C GLU A 142 0.47 -5.36 14.25
N GLU A 143 0.33 -5.26 12.93
CA GLU A 143 0.78 -6.29 11.99
C GLU A 143 2.31 -6.48 12.03
N ALA A 144 3.08 -5.38 12.14
CA ALA A 144 4.54 -5.47 12.31
C ALA A 144 4.92 -6.15 13.62
N LYS A 145 4.30 -5.77 14.74
CA LYS A 145 4.56 -6.37 16.05
C LYS A 145 4.18 -7.85 16.08
N ASN A 146 3.00 -8.22 15.58
CA ASN A 146 2.56 -9.62 15.50
C ASN A 146 3.49 -10.49 14.65
N PHE A 147 4.00 -9.96 13.53
CA PHE A 147 5.02 -10.65 12.75
C PHE A 147 6.33 -10.82 13.52
N TYR A 148 6.74 -9.79 14.27
CA TYR A 148 8.00 -9.78 14.98
C TYR A 148 8.00 -10.62 16.27
N GLU A 149 6.82 -10.94 16.81
CA GLU A 149 6.63 -11.89 17.93
C GLU A 149 7.15 -13.31 17.62
N GLU A 150 7.40 -13.63 16.34
CA GLU A 150 8.05 -14.89 15.96
C GLU A 150 9.54 -14.96 16.37
N PHE A 151 10.18 -13.81 16.63
CA PHE A 151 11.60 -13.70 16.92
C PHE A 151 11.89 -13.38 18.39
N ILE A 152 11.07 -12.52 19.01
CA ILE A 152 11.21 -12.08 20.41
C ILE A 152 9.84 -11.91 21.07
N ASP A 153 9.79 -11.92 22.41
CA ASP A 153 8.53 -11.82 23.15
C ASP A 153 7.90 -10.42 23.06
N ARG A 154 6.56 -10.32 23.08
CA ARG A 154 5.83 -9.04 22.95
C ARG A 154 6.23 -7.99 24.00
N GLU A 155 6.56 -8.40 25.21
CA GLU A 155 7.04 -7.47 26.25
C GLU A 155 8.36 -6.78 25.84
N GLU A 156 9.26 -7.51 25.19
CA GLU A 156 10.54 -6.98 24.70
C GLU A 156 10.35 -6.06 23.49
N ILE A 157 9.42 -6.42 22.59
CA ILE A 157 9.04 -5.58 21.46
C ILE A 157 8.56 -4.21 21.96
N GLU A 158 7.64 -4.18 22.93
CA GLU A 158 7.11 -2.92 23.46
C GLU A 158 8.17 -2.08 24.19
N GLU A 159 9.25 -2.69 24.68
CA GLU A 159 10.37 -1.96 25.30
C GLU A 159 11.25 -1.26 24.24
N TYR A 160 11.54 -1.93 23.12
CA TYR A 160 12.50 -1.45 22.12
C TYR A 160 11.89 -0.82 20.87
N PHE A 161 10.57 -0.94 20.68
CA PHE A 161 9.88 -0.42 19.52
C PHE A 161 10.07 1.09 19.37
N VAL A 162 10.57 1.51 18.22
CA VAL A 162 10.86 2.92 17.95
C VAL A 162 9.68 3.61 17.27
N GLY A 163 9.04 2.95 16.29
CA GLY A 163 7.89 3.51 15.56
C GLY A 163 7.99 3.40 14.03
N GLU A 164 7.00 3.98 13.36
CA GLU A 164 6.98 4.13 11.90
C GLU A 164 8.12 5.06 11.43
N VAL A 165 8.83 4.67 10.37
CA VAL A 165 9.90 5.45 9.75
C VAL A 165 9.51 5.87 8.32
N SER A 166 10.22 6.86 7.77
CA SER A 166 9.89 7.36 6.44
C SER A 166 10.22 6.33 5.38
N LEU A 167 9.32 6.10 4.42
CA LEU A 167 9.62 5.28 3.24
C LEU A 167 10.77 5.86 2.38
N LYS A 168 11.12 7.15 2.58
CA LYS A 168 12.26 7.82 1.94
C LYS A 168 13.59 7.53 2.63
N ASP A 169 13.56 7.02 3.86
CA ASP A 169 14.76 6.56 4.55
C ASP A 169 15.38 5.39 3.79
N LYS A 170 16.70 5.26 3.90
CA LYS A 170 17.50 4.38 3.05
C LYS A 170 18.10 3.23 3.83
N MET A 171 18.17 2.08 3.17
CA MET A 171 18.86 0.89 3.64
C MET A 171 19.99 0.51 2.67
N HIS A 172 20.91 -0.31 3.17
CA HIS A 172 21.98 -0.89 2.37
C HIS A 172 21.43 -2.06 1.56
N ILE A 173 21.71 -2.07 0.25
CA ILE A 173 21.40 -3.16 -0.66
C ILE A 173 22.70 -3.59 -1.32
N SER A 174 22.98 -4.89 -1.35
CA SER A 174 24.14 -5.42 -2.05
C SER A 174 24.01 -5.13 -3.55
N ILE A 175 25.09 -4.69 -4.21
CA ILE A 175 25.08 -4.46 -5.66
C ILE A 175 24.71 -5.75 -6.41
N ASP A 176 25.10 -6.90 -5.89
CA ASP A 176 24.81 -8.21 -6.51
C ASP A 176 23.32 -8.56 -6.49
N GLU A 177 22.52 -7.90 -5.64
CA GLU A 177 21.05 -8.03 -5.58
C GLU A 177 20.32 -7.04 -6.51
N LEU A 178 21.04 -6.11 -7.16
CA LEU A 178 20.45 -5.18 -8.10
C LEU A 178 20.27 -5.84 -9.48
N PRO A 179 19.25 -5.43 -10.25
CA PRO A 179 19.15 -5.79 -11.66
C PRO A 179 20.41 -5.40 -12.44
N ASP A 180 20.79 -6.18 -13.45
CA ASP A 180 22.00 -5.96 -14.27
C ASP A 180 22.11 -4.53 -14.84
N GLU A 181 20.98 -3.92 -15.17
CA GLU A 181 20.91 -2.55 -15.67
C GLU A 181 21.30 -1.51 -14.60
N GLU A 182 20.94 -1.75 -13.34
CA GLU A 182 21.29 -0.90 -12.20
C GLU A 182 22.70 -1.15 -11.67
N GLN A 183 23.24 -2.37 -11.80
CA GLN A 183 24.62 -2.67 -11.40
C GLN A 183 25.64 -1.78 -12.13
N ARG A 184 25.37 -1.45 -13.41
CA ARG A 184 26.20 -0.55 -14.23
C ARG A 184 26.10 0.92 -13.81
N VAL A 185 24.96 1.32 -13.22
CA VAL A 185 24.74 2.68 -12.68
C VAL A 185 25.32 2.79 -11.27
N ALA A 186 25.26 1.72 -10.48
CA ALA A 186 25.87 1.65 -9.15
C ALA A 186 27.41 1.86 -9.20
N THR A 187 28.06 1.61 -10.34
CA THR A 187 29.50 1.84 -10.53
C THR A 187 29.91 3.32 -10.56
N ILE A 188 28.95 4.24 -10.71
CA ILE A 188 29.16 5.70 -10.67
C ILE A 188 28.52 6.37 -9.44
N GLU A 189 27.79 5.62 -8.61
CA GLU A 189 27.22 6.09 -7.35
C GLU A 189 28.21 5.94 -6.18
N PRO A 190 28.04 6.69 -5.07
CA PRO A 190 28.78 6.42 -3.85
C PRO A 190 28.43 5.03 -3.31
N VAL A 191 29.42 4.13 -3.30
CA VAL A 191 29.29 2.77 -2.77
C VAL A 191 29.83 2.68 -1.35
N ILE A 192 29.25 1.80 -0.54
CA ILE A 192 29.62 1.56 0.84
C ILE A 192 30.15 0.12 0.95
N HIS A 193 31.32 -0.04 1.54
CA HIS A 193 31.85 -1.37 1.83
C HIS A 193 31.45 -1.79 3.25
N ARG A 194 30.63 -2.84 3.37
CA ARG A 194 30.12 -3.35 4.66
C ARG A 194 30.15 -4.87 4.62
N GLY A 195 30.72 -5.52 5.65
CA GLY A 195 30.77 -6.98 5.73
C GLY A 195 31.55 -7.71 4.62
N GLY A 196 32.36 -7.02 3.82
CA GLY A 196 33.03 -7.59 2.63
C GLY A 196 32.22 -7.45 1.34
N GLU A 197 31.01 -6.92 1.42
CA GLU A 197 30.15 -6.63 0.27
C GLU A 197 30.26 -5.16 -0.14
N THR A 198 29.89 -4.88 -1.39
CA THR A 198 29.75 -3.52 -1.91
C THR A 198 28.27 -3.22 -2.02
N CYS A 199 27.82 -2.25 -1.23
CA CYS A 199 26.41 -1.89 -1.11
C CYS A 199 26.14 -0.49 -1.68
N VAL A 200 24.91 -0.29 -2.13
CA VAL A 200 24.34 1.03 -2.42
C VAL A 200 23.20 1.35 -1.45
N LEU A 201 22.84 2.62 -1.36
CA LEU A 201 21.67 3.04 -0.61
C LEU A 201 20.44 3.12 -1.52
N ARG A 202 19.36 2.47 -1.10
CA ARG A 202 18.03 2.56 -1.73
C ARG A 202 16.98 2.86 -0.66
N SER A 203 15.94 3.60 -1.04
CA SER A 203 14.85 3.92 -0.11
C SER A 203 13.98 2.68 0.15
N PHE A 204 13.33 2.62 1.30
CA PHE A 204 12.36 1.56 1.59
C PHE A 204 11.25 1.51 0.54
N GLU A 205 10.77 2.66 0.06
CA GLU A 205 9.79 2.75 -1.04
C GLU A 205 10.26 2.02 -2.30
N TRP A 206 11.53 2.18 -2.66
CA TRP A 206 12.10 1.53 -3.84
C TRP A 206 12.16 0.01 -3.66
N VAL A 207 12.58 -0.45 -2.48
CA VAL A 207 12.71 -1.89 -2.16
C VAL A 207 11.34 -2.56 -2.14
N ILE A 208 10.36 -1.96 -1.46
CA ILE A 208 8.97 -2.43 -1.40
C ILE A 208 8.39 -2.63 -2.80
N LYS A 209 8.62 -1.65 -3.68
CA LYS A 209 8.13 -1.69 -5.06
C LYS A 209 8.85 -2.74 -5.91
N ARG A 210 10.19 -2.81 -5.83
CA ARG A 210 11.00 -3.79 -6.58
C ARG A 210 10.59 -5.21 -6.25
N ASP A 211 10.51 -5.50 -4.94
CA ASP A 211 10.30 -6.86 -4.44
C ASP A 211 8.82 -7.22 -4.32
N ASN A 212 7.92 -6.29 -4.69
CA ASN A 212 6.48 -6.44 -4.60
C ASN A 212 6.05 -6.90 -3.20
N ILE A 213 6.61 -6.23 -2.17
CA ILE A 213 6.36 -6.55 -0.77
C ILE A 213 4.91 -6.20 -0.45
N THR A 214 4.16 -7.21 -0.01
CA THR A 214 2.71 -7.12 0.26
C THR A 214 2.30 -7.80 1.57
N ASN A 215 3.24 -8.48 2.20
CA ASN A 215 3.09 -9.19 3.47
C ASN A 215 4.20 -8.74 4.43
N PRO A 216 4.01 -8.92 5.74
CA PRO A 216 5.01 -8.57 6.74
C PRO A 216 6.34 -9.29 6.50
N CYS A 217 7.44 -8.53 6.56
CA CYS A 217 8.79 -9.09 6.51
C CYS A 217 9.81 -8.15 7.17
N ILE A 218 10.93 -8.71 7.62
CA ILE A 218 12.11 -7.90 7.95
C ILE A 218 12.63 -7.34 6.63
N ILE A 219 12.48 -6.03 6.44
CA ILE A 219 12.91 -5.34 5.22
C ILE A 219 14.38 -4.93 5.29
N ALA A 220 14.89 -4.64 6.49
CA ALA A 220 16.30 -4.35 6.72
C ALA A 220 16.72 -4.85 8.11
N SER A 221 17.96 -5.32 8.21
CA SER A 221 18.63 -5.60 9.47
C SER A 221 20.06 -5.09 9.44
N THR A 222 20.60 -4.78 10.60
CA THR A 222 22.02 -4.41 10.79
C THR A 222 22.76 -5.35 11.73
N GLU A 223 22.09 -6.40 12.21
CA GLU A 223 22.75 -7.51 12.90
C GLU A 223 23.58 -8.30 11.88
N TYR A 224 24.82 -8.64 12.25
CA TYR A 224 25.79 -9.37 11.42
C TYR A 224 26.14 -10.72 12.05
#